data_AF-A0A1F9NZL1-F1
#
_entry.id   AF-A0A1F9NZL1-F1
#
_cell.length_a   1.000
_cell.length_b   1.000
_cell.length_c   1.000
_cell.angle_alpha   90.00
_cell.angle_beta   90.00
_cell.angle_gamma   90.00
#
_symmetry.space_group_name_H-M   'P 1'
#
loop_
_entity.id
_entity.type
_entity.pdbx_description
1 polymer ?
#
loop_
_entity_poly.entity_id
_entity_poly.type
_entity_poly.pdbx_seq_one_letter_code
_entity_poly.pdbx_strand_id
1 'polypeptide(L)' 'MLSVRLPESMANRLNVLAEKTNRPKAFYVKELFLRHFNELEDIYLAESALEEFKKSGEDALTLNEMRTALDLDD' A
#
# COMPACT_ATOMS: atom_id res chain seq x y z
N MET A 1 -14.91 -5.38 13.04
CA MET A 1 -14.14 -4.31 13.72
C MET A 1 -12.68 -4.68 13.69
N LEU A 2 -11.81 -3.81 13.18
CA LEU A 2 -10.37 -4.01 13.17
C LEU A 2 -9.77 -3.27 14.39
N SER A 3 -8.93 -3.96 15.17
CA SER A 3 -8.18 -3.36 16.27
C SER A 3 -6.70 -3.41 15.94
N VAL A 4 -6.02 -2.27 16.06
CA VAL A 4 -4.58 -2.15 15.77
C VAL A 4 -3.86 -1.62 17.00
N ARG A 5 -2.69 -2.20 17.30
CA ARG A 5 -1.82 -1.72 18.38
C ARG A 5 -0.92 -0.64 17.83
N LEU A 6 -1.02 0.56 18.39
CA LEU A 6 -0.14 1.68 18.07
C LEU A 6 0.98 1.80 19.11
N PRO A 7 2.19 2.23 18.71
CA PRO A 7 3.20 2.70 19.65
C PRO A 7 2.64 3.81 20.55
N GLU A 8 3.04 3.83 21.81
CA GLU A 8 2.54 4.78 22.82
C GLU A 8 2.68 6.24 22.37
N SER A 9 3.82 6.58 21.75
CA SER A 9 4.08 7.93 21.24
C SER A 9 3.07 8.37 20.16
N MET A 10 2.67 7.46 19.26
CA MET A 10 1.67 7.75 18.24
C MET A 10 0.26 7.82 18.83
N ALA A 11 -0.07 6.92 19.76
CA ALA A 11 -1.35 6.94 20.46
C ALA A 11 -1.56 8.27 21.20
N ASN A 12 -0.53 8.76 21.90
CA ASN A 12 -0.58 10.04 22.60
C ASN A 12 -0.77 11.22 21.64
N ARG A 13 -0.04 11.25 20.51
CA ARG A 13 -0.22 12.28 19.47
C ARG A 13 -1.64 12.27 18.88
N LEU A 14 -2.19 11.08 18.63
CA LEU A 14 -3.54 10.91 18.12
C LEU A 14 -4.60 11.38 19.13
N ASN A 15 -4.40 11.12 20.43
CA ASN A 15 -5.27 11.60 21.50
C ASN A 15 -5.31 13.13 21.54
N VAL A 16 -4.14 13.77 21.57
CA VAL A 16 -4.01 15.24 21.60
C VAL A 16 -4.66 15.86 20.36
N LEU A 17 -4.45 15.28 19.17
CA LEU A 17 -5.06 15.78 17.93
C LEU A 17 -6.59 15.70 18.01
N ALA A 18 -7.14 14.56 18.44
CA ALA A 18 -8.58 14.35 18.59
C ALA A 18 -9.23 15.34 19.56
N GLU A 19 -8.59 15.58 20.71
CA GLU A 19 -9.06 16.54 21.72
C GLU A 19 -9.05 17.97 21.18
N LYS A 20 -7.95 18.39 20.55
CA LYS A 20 -7.79 19.78 20.04
C LYS A 20 -8.76 20.12 18.92
N THR A 21 -9.19 19.15 18.14
CA THR A 21 -10.06 19.38 16.97
C THR A 21 -11.53 19.01 17.23
N ASN A 22 -11.82 18.52 18.44
CA ASN A 22 -13.13 17.99 18.82
C ASN A 22 -13.65 16.92 17.84
N ARG A 23 -12.78 15.96 17.48
CA ARG A 23 -13.11 14.85 16.57
C ARG A 23 -12.69 13.51 17.17
N PRO A 24 -13.43 12.42 16.92
CA PRO A 24 -13.06 11.11 17.42
C PRO A 24 -11.78 10.60 16.76
N LYS A 25 -10.93 9.86 17.50
CA LYS A 25 -9.68 9.25 16.99
C LYS A 25 -9.91 8.42 15.73
N ALA A 26 -11.03 7.71 15.66
CA ALA A 26 -11.43 6.89 14.52
C ALA A 26 -11.56 7.68 13.21
N PHE A 27 -11.88 8.99 13.28
CA PHE A 27 -11.90 9.85 12.10
C PHE A 27 -10.52 9.91 11.45
N TYR A 28 -9.48 10.18 12.24
CA TYR A 28 -8.11 10.30 11.74
C TYR A 28 -7.52 8.99 11.26
N VAL A 29 -7.80 7.88 11.96
CA VAL A 29 -7.34 6.56 11.54
C VAL A 29 -7.98 6.17 10.20
N LYS A 30 -9.27 6.46 10.00
CA LYS A 30 -9.95 6.22 8.73
C LYS A 30 -9.38 7.09 7.61
N GLU A 31 -9.17 8.38 7.87
CA GLU A 31 -8.56 9.30 6.89
C GLU A 31 -7.17 8.84 6.47
N LEU A 32 -6.32 8.47 7.44
CA LEU A 32 -4.97 7.96 7.15
C LEU A 32 -5.02 6.68 6.34
N PHE A 33 -5.90 5.75 6.71
CA PHE A 33 -6.08 4.51 5.96
C PHE A 33 -6.51 4.80 4.52
N LEU A 34 -7.60 5.54 4.31
CA LEU A 34 -8.12 5.82 2.97
C LEU A 34 -7.13 6.56 2.06
N ARG A 35 -6.33 7.47 2.63
CA ARG A 35 -5.35 8.23 1.84
C ARG A 35 -4.18 7.39 1.34
N HIS A 36 -3.78 6.38 2.11
CA HIS A 36 -2.58 5.58 1.82
C HIS A 36 -2.90 4.14 1.40
N PHE A 37 -4.17 3.73 1.43
CA PHE A 37 -4.54 2.35 1.17
C PHE A 37 -4.14 1.90 -0.24
N ASN A 38 -4.45 2.70 -1.26
CA ASN A 38 -4.12 2.38 -2.65
C ASN A 38 -2.60 2.27 -2.85
N GLU A 39 -1.82 3.20 -2.29
CA GLU A 39 -0.35 3.15 -2.40
C GLU A 39 0.22 1.89 -1.75
N LEU A 40 -0.30 1.50 -0.58
CA LEU A 40 0.11 0.26 0.09
C LEU A 40 -0.28 -0.96 -0.74
N GLU A 41 -1.51 -0.98 -1.26
CA GLU A 41 -2.01 -2.07 -2.10
C GLU A 41 -1.12 -2.27 -3.33
N ASP A 42 -0.80 -1.19 -4.06
CA ASP A 42 0.07 -1.23 -5.23
C ASP A 42 1.47 -1.79 -4.90
N ILE A 43 2.08 -1.33 -3.79
CA ILE A 43 3.40 -1.81 -3.35
C ILE A 43 3.37 -3.31 -3.09
N TYR A 44 2.44 -3.78 -2.24
CA TYR A 44 2.42 -5.19 -1.84
C TYR A 44 2.02 -6.11 -2.98
N LEU A 45 1.13 -5.68 -3.88
CA LEU A 45 0.79 -6.45 -5.07
C LEU A 45 1.98 -6.54 -6.04
N ALA A 46 2.69 -5.44 -6.26
CA ALA A 46 3.88 -5.44 -7.11
C ALA A 46 5.01 -6.30 -6.52
N GLU A 47 5.24 -6.23 -5.21
CA GLU A 47 6.20 -7.09 -4.51
C GLU A 47 5.82 -8.58 -4.63
N SER A 48 4.55 -8.93 -4.43
CA SER A 48 4.06 -10.30 -4.58
C SER A 48 4.26 -10.81 -6.01
N ALA A 49 3.89 -10.01 -7.02
CA ALA A 49 4.06 -10.39 -8.42
C ALA A 49 5.54 -10.60 -8.78
N LEU A 50 6.43 -9.74 -8.26
CA LEU A 50 7.88 -9.89 -8.45
C LEU A 50 8.43 -11.15 -7.76
N GLU A 51 7.95 -11.48 -6.56
CA GLU A 51 8.33 -12.72 -5.89
C GLU A 51 7.86 -13.96 -6.64
N GLU A 52 6.63 -13.94 -7.16
CA GLU A 52 6.08 -15.02 -7.98
C GLU A 52 6.89 -15.22 -9.26
N PHE A 53 7.23 -14.13 -9.96
CA PHE A 53 8.10 -14.17 -11.13
C PHE A 53 9.49 -14.74 -10.79
N LYS A 54 10.11 -14.32 -9.69
CA LYS A 54 11.40 -14.89 -9.25
C LYS A 54 11.32 -16.39 -8.94
N LYS A 55 10.17 -16.86 -8.46
CA LYS A 55 9.94 -18.29 -8.15
C LYS A 55 9.63 -19.13 -9.39
N SER A 56 9.11 -18.54 -10.48
CA SER A 56 8.82 -19.29 -11.71
C SER A 56 10.10 -19.73 -12.43
N GLY A 57 11.20 -18.99 -12.26
CA GLY A 57 12.47 -19.26 -12.93
C GLY A 57 12.49 -18.86 -14.40
N GLU A 58 11.50 -18.09 -14.84
CA GLU A 58 11.44 -17.50 -16.17
C GLU A 58 12.45 -16.34 -16.31
N ASP A 59 12.97 -16.16 -17.53
CA ASP A 59 13.83 -15.02 -17.84
C ASP A 59 13.01 -13.74 -18.01
N ALA A 60 13.57 -12.61 -17.58
CA ALA A 60 12.93 -11.32 -17.77
C ALA A 60 12.98 -10.90 -19.23
N LEU A 61 11.84 -10.46 -19.76
CA LEU A 61 11.75 -9.88 -21.10
C LEU A 61 12.25 -8.43 -21.09
N THR A 62 12.95 -8.04 -22.16
CA THR A 62 13.18 -6.63 -22.46
C THR A 62 11.88 -5.94 -22.85
N LEU A 63 11.86 -4.61 -22.80
CA LEU A 63 10.67 -3.83 -23.19
C LEU A 63 10.21 -4.14 -24.63
N ASN A 64 11.15 -4.35 -25.55
CA ASN A 64 10.82 -4.67 -26.95
C ASN A 64 10.21 -6.08 -27.06
N GLU A 65 10.83 -7.09 -26.43
CA GLU A 65 10.29 -8.45 -26.44
C GLU A 65 8.89 -8.52 -25.82
N MET A 66 8.66 -7.78 -24.73
CA MET A 66 7.35 -7.67 -24.10
C MET A 66 6.31 -7.02 -25.04
N ARG A 67 6.68 -5.95 -25.76
CA ARG A 67 5.77 -5.29 -26.72
C ARG A 67 5.41 -6.20 -27.89
N THR A 68 6.39 -6.89 -28.47
CA THR A 68 6.15 -7.86 -29.53
C THR A 68 5.27 -9.02 -29.03
N ALA A 69 5.51 -9.53 -27.83
CA ALA A 69 4.73 -10.62 -27.26
C ALA A 69 3.27 -10.23 -26.96
N LEU A 70 3.01 -8.95 -26.70
CA LEU A 70 1.68 -8.41 -26.38
C LEU A 70 1.00 -7.74 -27.57
N ASP A 71 1.59 -7.80 -28.77
CA ASP A 71 1.08 -7.15 -29.98
C ASP A 71 0.90 -5.62 -29.80
N LEU A 72 1.88 -5.00 -29.12
CA LEU A 72 1.90 -3.56 -28.81
C LEU A 72 2.91 -2.77 -29.65
N ASP A 73 3.37 -3.33 -30.77
CA ASP A 73 4.37 -2.73 -31.66
C ASP A 73 3.76 -1.80 -32.74
N ASP A 74 2.45 -1.54 -32.67
CA ASP A 74 1.72 -0.57 -33.50
C ASP A 74 1.95 0.90 -33.08
#